data_AF-A0AAN9SH12-F1
#
_entry.id   AF-A0AAN9SH12-F1
#
_cell.length_a   1.000
_cell.length_b   1.000
_cell.length_c   1.000
_cell.angle_alpha   90.00
_cell.angle_beta   90.00
_cell.angle_gamma   90.00
#
_symmetry.space_group_name_H-M   'P 1'
#
loop_
_entity.id
_entity.type
_entity.pdbx_description
1 polymer ?
#
loop_
_entity_poly.entity_id
_entity_poly.type
_entity_poly.pdbx_seq_one_letter_code
_entity_poly.pdbx_strand_id
1 'polypeptide(L)'
;MEGCVKLVCLVGFVVLVSSIVRVDSAGECGKSNPDNEAIKLAPCFSAAKDENASVSQDCCAQVLKIGQNPSCLCAILLSNTIKMAGVDPKVAVTIPKRCNFANRPVGFKCGSFSLP
;
A
#
# COMPACT_ATOMS: atom_id res chain seq x y z
N MET A 1 34.51 18.46 -34.08
CA MET A 1 33.42 18.88 -33.16
C MET A 1 32.53 17.69 -32.77
N GLU A 2 32.91 16.46 -33.16
CA GLU A 2 32.15 15.22 -32.93
C GLU A 2 32.37 14.54 -31.56
N GLY A 3 33.37 14.97 -30.78
CA GLY A 3 33.63 14.40 -29.45
C GLY A 3 32.65 14.88 -28.38
N CYS A 4 32.27 16.16 -28.44
CA CYS A 4 31.35 16.78 -27.48
C CYS A 4 29.92 16.23 -27.61
N VAL A 5 29.46 15.96 -28.84
CA VAL A 5 28.12 15.41 -29.08
C VAL A 5 27.98 13.96 -28.59
N LYS A 6 29.05 13.15 -28.67
CA LYS A 6 29.04 11.77 -28.15
C LYS A 6 28.97 11.74 -26.62
N LEU A 7 29.70 12.63 -25.93
CA LEU A 7 29.67 12.77 -24.47
C LEU A 7 28.31 13.29 -23.99
N VAL A 8 27.72 14.27 -24.68
CA VAL A 8 26.38 14.79 -24.34
C VAL A 8 25.30 13.72 -24.54
N CYS A 9 25.34 12.94 -25.63
CA CYS A 9 24.40 11.84 -25.83
C CYS A 9 24.56 10.72 -24.81
N LEU A 10 25.79 10.35 -24.44
CA LEU A 10 26.04 9.33 -23.42
C LEU A 10 25.57 9.78 -22.03
N VAL A 11 25.84 11.03 -21.66
CA VAL A 11 25.37 11.61 -20.38
C VAL A 11 23.85 11.72 -20.37
N GLY A 12 23.23 12.17 -21.45
CA GLY A 12 21.76 12.24 -21.58
C GLY A 12 21.10 10.87 -21.46
N PHE A 13 21.69 9.84 -22.07
CA PHE A 13 21.19 8.47 -21.98
C PHE A 13 21.34 7.90 -20.56
N VAL A 14 22.47 8.12 -19.89
CA VAL A 14 22.70 7.69 -18.50
C VAL A 14 21.73 8.36 -17.53
N VAL A 15 21.39 9.65 -17.70
CA VAL A 15 20.39 10.33 -16.89
C VAL A 15 18.98 9.74 -17.10
N LEU A 16 18.64 9.38 -18.35
CA LEU A 16 17.37 8.72 -18.66
C LEU A 16 17.26 7.31 -18.05
N VAL A 17 18.31 6.48 -18.10
CA VAL A 17 18.29 5.16 -17.43
C VAL A 17 18.36 5.25 -15.90
N SER A 18 18.95 6.31 -15.33
CA SER A 18 18.94 6.53 -13.87
C SER A 18 17.54 6.81 -13.33
N SER A 19 16.67 7.40 -14.16
CA SER A 19 15.27 7.71 -13.82
C SER A 19 14.37 6.46 -13.75
N ILE A 20 14.79 5.35 -14.35
CA ILE A 20 14.05 4.07 -14.38
C ILE A 20 14.68 2.99 -13.52
N VAL A 21 15.62 3.34 -12.63
CA VAL A 21 15.96 2.47 -11.50
C VAL A 21 14.76 2.49 -10.55
N ARG A 22 13.72 1.76 -10.92
CA ARG A 22 12.85 1.08 -9.98
C ARG A 22 13.76 0.06 -9.32
N VAL A 23 14.45 0.50 -8.27
CA VAL A 23 15.00 -0.41 -7.28
C VAL A 23 13.83 -1.32 -6.91
N ASP A 24 13.92 -2.59 -7.31
CA ASP A 24 13.15 -3.68 -6.72
C ASP A 24 13.72 -3.88 -5.30
N SER A 25 13.65 -2.83 -4.48
CA SER A 25 13.58 -2.99 -3.05
C SER A 25 12.28 -3.75 -2.87
N ALA A 26 12.35 -4.99 -2.39
CA ALA A 26 11.17 -5.70 -1.91
C ALA A 26 10.35 -4.69 -1.10
N GLY A 27 9.20 -4.29 -1.64
CA GLY A 27 8.44 -3.18 -1.09
C GLY A 27 7.97 -3.53 0.32
N GLU A 28 7.26 -2.64 0.98
CA GLU A 28 6.71 -2.95 2.31
C GLU A 28 5.82 -4.21 2.32
N CYS A 29 5.34 -4.63 1.15
CA CYS A 29 4.58 -5.87 0.88
C CYS A 29 5.41 -7.03 0.27
N GLY A 30 6.73 -7.00 0.40
CA GLY A 30 7.63 -8.05 -0.09
C GLY A 30 7.74 -8.05 -1.62
N LYS A 31 7.35 -9.17 -2.25
CA LYS A 31 7.44 -9.36 -3.71
C LYS A 31 6.24 -8.78 -4.47
N SER A 32 5.19 -8.38 -3.76
CA SER A 32 4.02 -7.72 -4.33
C SER A 32 4.09 -6.21 -4.13
N ASN A 33 3.63 -5.44 -5.11
CA ASN A 33 3.38 -4.01 -4.94
C ASN A 33 2.15 -3.81 -4.02
N PRO A 34 2.14 -2.84 -3.09
CA PRO A 34 0.97 -2.47 -2.29
C PRO A 34 -0.33 -2.29 -3.08
N ASP A 35 -0.30 -1.73 -4.31
CA ASP A 35 -1.52 -1.60 -5.12
C ASP A 35 -2.14 -2.96 -5.49
N ASN A 36 -1.32 -4.00 -5.71
CA ASN A 36 -1.82 -5.35 -6.01
C ASN A 36 -2.40 -6.02 -4.76
N GLU A 37 -1.77 -5.80 -3.60
CA GLU A 37 -2.30 -6.28 -2.33
C GLU A 37 -3.57 -5.53 -1.93
N ALA A 38 -3.70 -4.24 -2.29
CA ALA A 38 -4.91 -3.47 -2.07
C ALA A 38 -6.12 -4.02 -2.84
N ILE A 39 -5.92 -4.59 -4.04
CA ILE A 39 -7.00 -5.24 -4.80
C ILE A 39 -7.59 -6.43 -4.01
N LYS A 40 -6.76 -7.14 -3.23
CA LYS A 40 -7.23 -8.25 -2.38
C LYS A 40 -8.16 -7.79 -1.25
N LEU A 41 -8.17 -6.50 -0.96
CA LEU A 41 -9.10 -5.86 -0.02
C LEU A 41 -10.36 -5.30 -0.70
N ALA A 42 -10.58 -5.55 -2.00
CA ALA A 42 -11.84 -5.23 -2.67
C ALA A 42 -13.11 -5.63 -1.88
N PRO A 43 -13.21 -6.83 -1.26
CA PRO A 43 -14.38 -7.18 -0.44
C PRO A 43 -14.54 -6.31 0.82
N CYS A 44 -13.51 -5.57 1.22
CA CYS A 44 -13.54 -4.64 2.34
C CYS A 44 -13.93 -3.22 1.96
N PHE A 45 -13.89 -2.83 0.68
CA PHE A 45 -14.02 -1.42 0.30
C PHE A 45 -15.31 -0.77 0.79
N SER A 46 -16.43 -1.49 0.80
CA SER A 46 -17.68 -0.98 1.37
C SER A 46 -17.57 -0.73 2.88
N ALA A 47 -17.03 -1.70 3.63
CA ALA A 47 -16.79 -1.59 5.06
C ALA A 47 -15.67 -0.59 5.43
N ALA A 48 -14.81 -0.25 4.47
CA ALA A 48 -13.71 0.70 4.61
C ALA A 48 -14.13 2.13 4.25
N LYS A 49 -15.33 2.31 3.69
CA LYS A 49 -15.96 3.61 3.41
C LYS A 49 -16.99 3.98 4.46
N ASP A 50 -17.73 3.00 4.95
CA ASP A 50 -18.82 3.19 5.89
C ASP A 50 -18.59 2.34 7.14
N GLU A 51 -18.50 3.02 8.28
CA GLU A 51 -18.32 2.42 9.60
C GLU A 51 -19.48 1.48 10.00
N ASN A 52 -20.65 1.66 9.40
CA ASN A 52 -21.85 0.87 9.66
C ASN A 52 -22.01 -0.31 8.70
N ALA A 53 -21.37 -0.28 7.51
CA ALA A 53 -21.55 -1.30 6.48
C ALA A 53 -20.99 -2.66 6.92
N SER A 54 -21.80 -3.72 6.92
CA SER A 54 -21.42 -5.06 7.39
C SER A 54 -20.10 -5.56 6.78
N VAL A 55 -19.26 -6.20 7.59
CA VAL A 55 -17.98 -6.76 7.13
C VAL A 55 -18.17 -8.21 6.73
N SER A 56 -17.82 -8.57 5.49
CA SER A 56 -17.85 -9.96 5.04
C SER A 56 -16.72 -10.78 5.66
N GLN A 57 -16.93 -12.08 5.80
CA GLN A 57 -15.92 -13.00 6.34
C GLN A 57 -14.65 -13.02 5.47
N ASP A 58 -14.80 -12.91 4.14
CA ASP A 58 -13.67 -12.77 3.20
C ASP A 58 -12.86 -11.51 3.46
N CYS A 59 -13.53 -10.38 3.73
CA CYS A 59 -12.83 -9.15 4.09
C CYS A 59 -11.97 -9.37 5.34
N CYS A 60 -12.55 -9.96 6.39
CA CYS A 60 -11.81 -10.24 7.61
C CYS A 60 -10.61 -11.18 7.36
N ALA A 61 -10.77 -12.24 6.57
CA ALA A 61 -9.67 -13.15 6.25
C ALA A 61 -8.51 -12.43 5.54
N GLN A 62 -8.80 -11.48 4.65
CA GLN A 62 -7.78 -10.75 3.90
C GLN A 62 -7.09 -9.69 4.78
N VAL A 63 -7.85 -8.97 5.60
CA VAL A 63 -7.29 -8.00 6.56
C VAL A 63 -6.43 -8.71 7.60
N LEU A 64 -6.82 -9.91 8.06
CA LEU A 64 -6.02 -10.69 8.99
C LEU A 64 -4.65 -11.06 8.38
N LYS A 65 -4.62 -11.52 7.13
CA LYS A 65 -3.37 -11.87 6.44
C LYS A 65 -2.46 -10.66 6.26
N ILE A 66 -3.01 -9.54 5.79
CA ILE A 66 -2.25 -8.31 5.55
C ILE A 66 -1.80 -7.67 6.88
N GLY A 67 -2.64 -7.74 7.92
CA GLY A 67 -2.36 -7.19 9.25
C GLY A 67 -1.21 -7.86 9.99
N GLN A 68 -0.78 -9.06 9.57
CA GLN A 68 0.45 -9.69 10.08
C GLN A 68 1.72 -8.94 9.66
N ASN A 69 1.67 -8.19 8.56
CA ASN A 69 2.72 -7.29 8.12
C ASN A 69 2.22 -5.84 8.18
N PRO A 70 2.39 -5.16 9.31
CA PRO A 70 1.87 -3.81 9.48
C PRO A 70 2.51 -2.80 8.53
N SER A 71 3.77 -2.98 8.12
CA SER A 71 4.40 -2.17 7.06
C SER A 71 3.65 -2.28 5.73
N CYS A 72 3.33 -3.51 5.30
CA CYS A 72 2.54 -3.71 4.08
C CYS A 72 1.15 -3.09 4.20
N LEU A 73 0.50 -3.23 5.36
CA LEU A 73 -0.80 -2.61 5.62
C LEU A 73 -0.73 -1.08 5.50
N CYS A 74 0.30 -0.43 6.04
CA CYS A 74 0.53 1.00 5.87
C CYS A 74 0.71 1.40 4.41
N ALA A 75 1.53 0.67 3.67
CA ALA A 75 1.76 0.93 2.25
C ALA A 75 0.49 0.76 1.41
N ILE A 76 -0.35 -0.23 1.74
CA ILE A 76 -1.66 -0.41 1.11
C ILE A 76 -2.56 0.80 1.38
N LEU A 77 -2.66 1.26 2.63
CA LEU A 77 -3.50 2.42 2.97
C LEU A 77 -3.04 3.70 2.24
N LEU A 78 -1.76 3.81 1.91
CA LEU A 78 -1.18 4.92 1.16
C LEU A 78 -1.20 4.73 -0.37
N SER A 79 -1.56 3.53 -0.84
CA SER A 79 -1.56 3.16 -2.26
C SER A 79 -2.58 3.92 -3.10
N ASN A 80 -2.37 3.95 -4.42
CA ASN A 80 -3.30 4.59 -5.33
C ASN A 80 -4.61 3.82 -5.42
N THR A 81 -4.57 2.49 -5.33
CA THR A 81 -5.77 1.65 -5.34
C THR A 81 -6.75 2.03 -4.22
N ILE A 82 -6.26 2.20 -2.97
CA ILE A 82 -7.12 2.59 -1.84
C ILE A 82 -7.70 3.99 -2.03
N LYS A 83 -6.90 4.94 -2.54
CA LYS A 83 -7.35 6.31 -2.84
C LYS A 83 -8.42 6.33 -3.94
N MET A 84 -8.18 5.64 -5.05
CA MET A 84 -9.14 5.54 -6.16
C MET A 84 -10.41 4.80 -5.76
N ALA A 85 -10.28 3.80 -4.90
CA ALA A 85 -11.42 3.10 -4.33
C ALA A 85 -12.27 4.04 -3.45
N GLY A 86 -11.76 5.19 -3.01
CA GLY A 86 -12.48 6.13 -2.14
C GLY A 86 -12.59 5.64 -0.70
N VAL A 87 -11.66 4.79 -0.28
CA VAL A 87 -11.60 4.25 1.10
C VAL A 87 -11.06 5.32 2.04
N ASP A 88 -11.71 5.50 3.19
CA ASP A 88 -11.21 6.39 4.24
C ASP A 88 -10.33 5.58 5.21
N PRO A 89 -9.03 5.91 5.35
CA PRO A 89 -8.15 5.24 6.31
C PRO A 89 -8.69 5.26 7.74
N LYS A 90 -9.42 6.31 8.14
CA LYS A 90 -10.02 6.42 9.50
C LYS A 90 -11.13 5.40 9.72
N VAL A 91 -11.89 5.06 8.67
CA VAL A 91 -12.92 4.02 8.73
C VAL A 91 -12.26 2.64 8.59
N ALA A 92 -11.29 2.50 7.68
CA ALA A 92 -10.59 1.24 7.43
C ALA A 92 -9.89 0.69 8.70
N VAL A 93 -9.32 1.54 9.55
CA VAL A 93 -8.70 1.11 10.82
C VAL A 93 -9.70 0.58 11.85
N THR A 94 -11.00 0.79 11.65
CA THR A 94 -12.04 0.18 12.49
C THR A 94 -12.37 -1.26 12.07
N ILE A 95 -12.02 -1.68 10.85
CA ILE A 95 -12.34 -3.02 10.33
C ILE A 95 -11.74 -4.13 11.21
N PRO A 96 -10.47 -4.08 11.66
CA PRO A 96 -9.93 -5.06 12.60
C PRO A 96 -10.74 -5.20 13.90
N LYS A 97 -11.39 -4.11 14.36
CA LYS A 97 -12.30 -4.13 15.52
C LYS A 97 -13.60 -4.84 15.19
N ARG A 98 -14.19 -4.54 14.03
CA ARG A 98 -15.45 -5.11 13.56
C ARG A 98 -15.32 -6.60 13.22
N CYS A 99 -14.13 -7.02 12.78
CA CYS A 99 -13.76 -8.42 12.59
C CYS A 99 -13.33 -9.16 13.87
N ASN A 100 -13.30 -8.47 15.02
CA ASN A 100 -12.94 -9.02 16.33
C ASN A 100 -11.56 -9.70 16.38
N PHE A 101 -10.52 -9.10 15.78
CA PHE A 101 -9.16 -9.66 15.86
C PHE A 101 -8.51 -9.40 17.22
N ALA A 102 -8.01 -10.46 17.85
CA ALA A 102 -7.32 -10.39 19.15
C ALA A 102 -5.92 -9.75 19.08
N ASN A 103 -5.19 -9.95 17.97
CA ASN A 103 -3.84 -9.40 17.75
C ASN A 103 -3.88 -8.26 16.73
N ARG A 104 -4.32 -7.07 17.16
CA ARG A 104 -4.25 -5.87 16.32
C ARG A 104 -2.88 -5.20 16.47
N PRO A 105 -2.22 -4.78 15.38
CA PRO A 105 -0.96 -4.02 15.43
C PRO A 105 -1.22 -2.58 15.91
N VAL A 106 -1.54 -2.41 17.19
CA VAL A 106 -1.81 -1.11 17.82
C VAL A 106 -0.50 -0.34 17.98
N GLY A 107 -0.50 0.94 17.62
CA GLY A 107 0.66 1.84 17.78
C GLY A 107 1.71 1.75 16.67
N PHE A 108 1.49 0.93 15.64
CA PHE A 108 2.42 0.86 14.51
C PHE A 108 2.39 2.17 13.71
N LYS A 109 3.57 2.77 13.46
CA LYS A 109 3.69 4.06 12.76
C LYS A 109 3.72 3.84 11.25
N CYS A 110 2.62 4.20 10.59
CA CYS A 110 2.50 4.34 9.15
C CYS A 110 2.93 5.76 8.73
N GLY A 111 4.25 6.01 8.71
CA GLY A 111 4.78 7.34 8.40
C GLY A 111 4.26 8.41 9.36
N SER A 112 3.34 9.27 8.89
CA SER A 112 2.75 10.37 9.66
C SER A 112 1.50 10.00 10.48
N PHE A 113 0.98 8.77 10.37
CA PHE A 113 -0.14 8.29 11.20
C PHE A 113 0.21 6.98 11.92
N SER A 114 -0.51 6.65 12.99
CA SER A 114 -0.35 5.39 13.72
C SER A 114 -1.63 4.56 13.68
N LEU A 115 -1.49 3.24 13.61
CA LEU A 115 -2.62 2.31 13.70
C LEU A 115 -3.22 2.34 15.13
N PRO A 116 -4.55 2.50 15.28
CA PRO A 116 -5.25 2.51 16.56
C PRO A 116 -5.58 1.11 17.11
#